data_AF-A0A401LDC9-F1
#
_entry.id   AF-A0A401LDC9-F1
#
_cell.length_a   1.000
_cell.length_b   1.000
_cell.length_c   1.000
_cell.angle_alpha   90.00
_cell.angle_beta   90.00
_cell.angle_gamma   90.00
#
_symmetry.space_group_name_H-M   'P 1'
#
loop_
_entity.id
_entity.type
_entity.pdbx_description
1 polymer ?
#
loop_
_entity_poly.entity_id
_entity_poly.type
_entity_poly.pdbx_seq_one_letter_code
_entity_poly.pdbx_strand_id
1 'polypeptide(L)'
;MSLLKKFAAMAMVAVMAVGMTACGGGDDAADTKTYVIATDTTFAPFEFQNDAGEYVGVDMDLLAAIAEDQGFKYDLQYLGFDAAVQALESGQADGVIAGMSITPERQKKFDFSDPYFDSGVVMGIAESNNDIKSYEDLKGKKVAVKRGTEGFDFAESIKDQYGFETVVFDTSDAMCMDVKVGNSVACFEDYPVLGYGITQGNGLKMVTDKEQGSSYGFAVGKGENAELLKMFNTGLANLKENGKYQEILDTYIQE
;
A
#
# COMPACT_ATOMS: atom_id res chain seq x y z
N MET A 1 37.23 65.37 39.85
CA MET A 1 37.33 64.28 38.85
C MET A 1 36.67 64.80 37.55
N SER A 2 37.37 65.65 36.78
CA SER A 2 38.26 65.29 35.66
C SER A 2 37.48 64.58 34.55
N LEU A 3 36.99 65.26 33.51
CA LEU A 3 37.68 65.93 32.39
C LEU A 3 37.33 65.20 31.08
N LEU A 4 36.77 65.99 30.16
CA LEU A 4 36.75 65.81 28.71
C LEU A 4 37.95 65.02 28.13
N LYS A 5 37.66 64.07 27.24
CA LYS A 5 38.44 63.76 26.02
C LYS A 5 37.42 63.30 24.94
N LYS A 6 37.10 64.12 23.94
CA LYS A 6 37.81 64.28 22.66
C LYS A 6 38.09 62.92 22.00
N PHE A 7 37.45 62.62 20.88
CA PHE A 7 38.09 62.60 19.54
C PHE A 7 37.07 62.25 18.46
N ALA A 8 36.86 63.20 17.55
CA ALA A 8 36.43 62.96 16.18
C ALA A 8 37.68 62.64 15.35
N ALA A 9 37.61 61.66 14.45
CA ALA A 9 38.38 61.62 13.19
C ALA A 9 38.01 60.39 12.34
N MET A 10 37.09 60.63 11.42
CA MET A 10 37.09 60.20 10.01
C MET A 10 38.41 59.60 9.48
N ALA A 11 38.35 58.41 8.87
CA ALA A 11 39.18 58.04 7.71
C ALA A 11 38.63 56.77 7.02
N MET A 12 38.15 56.99 5.80
CA MET A 12 37.80 56.01 4.80
C MET A 12 39.07 55.31 4.30
N VAL A 13 39.11 53.98 4.32
CA VAL A 13 40.09 53.19 3.54
C VAL A 13 39.32 52.08 2.84
N ALA A 14 39.01 52.33 1.57
CA ALA A 14 38.70 51.29 0.61
C ALA A 14 40.00 50.60 0.22
N VAL A 15 40.08 49.28 0.43
CA VAL A 15 41.04 48.42 -0.27
C VAL A 15 40.24 47.29 -0.89
N MET A 16 40.09 47.37 -2.21
CA MET A 16 39.83 46.22 -3.06
C MET A 16 40.95 45.21 -2.88
N ALA A 17 40.61 43.99 -2.48
CA ALA A 17 41.43 42.82 -2.72
C ALA A 17 40.55 41.78 -3.42
N VAL A 18 40.87 41.59 -4.70
CA VAL A 18 40.39 40.56 -5.60
C VAL A 18 40.61 39.19 -4.95
N GLY A 19 39.55 38.39 -4.82
CA GLY A 19 39.62 37.08 -4.19
C GLY A 19 38.68 36.09 -4.87
N MET A 20 39.26 35.27 -5.73
CA MET A 20 38.83 33.93 -6.13
C MET A 20 37.48 33.80 -6.86
N THR A 21 37.56 33.85 -8.18
CA THR A 21 36.73 33.02 -9.07
C THR A 21 37.01 31.55 -8.74
N ALA A 22 36.30 31.01 -7.74
CA ALA A 22 36.24 29.57 -7.52
C ALA A 22 35.42 28.97 -8.67
N CYS A 23 36.03 28.04 -9.39
CA CYS A 23 35.39 27.26 -10.43
C CYS A 23 34.07 26.67 -9.91
N GLY A 24 32.95 27.17 -10.45
CA GLY A 24 31.66 26.53 -10.33
C GLY A 24 31.66 25.24 -11.15
N GLY A 25 32.26 24.18 -10.59
CA GLY A 25 31.86 22.81 -10.88
C GLY A 25 30.62 22.52 -10.06
N GLY A 26 29.49 23.10 -10.48
CA GLY A 26 28.20 22.59 -10.06
C GLY A 26 27.99 21.29 -10.79
N ASP A 27 28.18 20.16 -10.10
CA ASP A 27 27.36 19.00 -10.41
C ASP A 27 25.92 19.50 -10.24
N ASP A 28 25.26 19.78 -11.37
CA ASP A 28 23.81 19.84 -11.42
C ASP A 28 23.32 18.44 -11.06
N ALA A 29 23.26 18.14 -9.76
CA ALA A 29 22.45 17.07 -9.24
C ALA A 29 21.02 17.42 -9.65
N ALA A 30 20.60 16.89 -10.80
CA ALA A 30 19.25 17.02 -11.29
C ALA A 30 18.31 16.71 -10.12
N ASP A 31 17.45 17.68 -9.79
CA ASP A 31 16.49 17.57 -8.70
C ASP A 31 15.64 16.32 -8.99
N THR A 32 15.98 15.20 -8.34
CA THR A 32 15.36 13.92 -8.62
C THR A 32 13.93 14.04 -8.13
N LYS A 33 12.95 13.97 -9.04
CA LYS A 33 11.52 14.02 -8.70
C LYS A 33 11.24 13.01 -7.58
N THR A 34 10.67 13.49 -6.48
CA THR A 34 10.12 12.64 -5.42
C THR A 34 8.64 12.41 -5.73
N TYR A 35 8.25 11.16 -5.95
CA TYR A 35 6.86 10.78 -6.20
C TYR A 35 6.10 10.61 -4.88
N VAL A 36 4.87 11.12 -4.79
CA VAL A 36 4.00 10.84 -3.65
C VAL A 36 3.29 9.51 -3.89
N ILE A 37 3.58 8.49 -3.09
CA ILE A 37 2.93 7.19 -3.19
C ILE A 37 2.00 7.01 -2.00
N ALA A 38 0.76 6.60 -2.24
CA ALA A 38 -0.18 6.31 -1.16
C ALA A 38 -0.37 4.80 -0.98
N THR A 39 -0.64 4.38 0.25
CA THR A 39 -0.87 2.97 0.63
C THR A 39 -1.95 2.85 1.71
N ASP A 40 -2.34 1.61 2.02
CA ASP A 40 -3.26 1.30 3.12
C ASP A 40 -2.59 1.48 4.49
N THR A 41 -3.40 1.53 5.55
CA THR A 41 -2.87 1.58 6.92
C THR A 41 -2.57 0.18 7.47
N THR A 42 -3.29 -0.84 7.03
CA THR A 42 -3.03 -2.22 7.45
C THR A 42 -3.70 -3.24 6.52
N PHE A 43 -2.87 -4.08 5.92
CA PHE A 43 -3.23 -5.16 5.02
C PHE A 43 -2.12 -6.22 4.99
N ALA A 44 -1.78 -6.78 6.16
CA ALA A 44 -0.77 -7.82 6.25
C ALA A 44 -1.15 -9.04 5.37
N PRO A 45 -0.23 -9.60 4.55
CA PRO A 45 1.23 -9.40 4.60
C PRO A 45 1.80 -8.27 3.71
N PHE A 46 0.99 -7.45 3.07
CA PHE A 46 1.43 -6.48 2.06
C PHE A 46 1.93 -5.17 2.67
N GLU A 47 1.15 -4.56 3.55
CA GLU A 47 1.54 -3.36 4.29
C GLU A 47 0.98 -3.38 5.70
N PHE A 48 1.83 -3.36 6.71
CA PHE A 48 1.39 -3.35 8.11
C PHE A 48 2.52 -2.86 9.01
N GLN A 49 2.18 -2.45 10.23
CA GLN A 49 3.18 -2.09 11.22
C GLN A 49 3.67 -3.32 11.98
N ASN A 50 4.99 -3.48 12.09
CA ASN A 50 5.61 -4.45 12.99
C ASN A 50 5.51 -3.98 14.46
N ASP A 51 6.03 -4.78 15.41
CA ASP A 51 6.03 -4.43 16.84
C ASP A 51 6.83 -3.15 17.17
N ALA A 52 7.75 -2.73 16.30
CA ALA A 52 8.50 -1.49 16.44
C ALA A 52 7.75 -0.27 15.88
N GLY A 53 6.58 -0.47 15.27
CA GLY A 53 5.77 0.58 14.63
C GLY A 53 6.22 0.95 13.21
N GLU A 54 7.15 0.18 12.63
CA GLU A 54 7.65 0.39 11.27
C GLU A 54 6.73 -0.30 10.27
N TYR A 55 6.42 0.37 9.16
CA TYR A 55 5.68 -0.25 8.07
C TYR A 55 6.57 -1.22 7.30
N VAL A 56 6.11 -2.45 7.21
CA VAL A 56 6.75 -3.59 6.56
C VAL A 56 5.73 -4.36 5.73
N GLY A 57 6.20 -5.32 4.94
CA GLY A 57 5.37 -6.20 4.14
C GLY A 57 5.80 -6.23 2.68
N VAL A 58 5.11 -7.08 1.90
CA VAL A 58 5.42 -7.31 0.48
C VAL A 58 5.42 -6.00 -0.32
N ASP A 59 4.42 -5.13 -0.15
CA ASP A 59 4.30 -3.89 -0.91
C ASP A 59 5.40 -2.89 -0.52
N MET A 60 5.75 -2.83 0.77
CA MET A 60 6.81 -1.96 1.29
C MET A 60 8.18 -2.35 0.76
N ASP A 61 8.50 -3.63 0.85
CA ASP A 61 9.80 -4.17 0.42
C ASP A 61 9.93 -4.16 -1.11
N LEU A 62 8.84 -4.45 -1.82
CA LEU A 62 8.83 -4.42 -3.28
C LEU A 62 8.99 -3.00 -3.81
N LEU A 63 8.26 -2.01 -3.27
CA LEU A 63 8.39 -0.61 -3.69
C LEU A 63 9.81 -0.09 -3.42
N ALA A 64 10.36 -0.38 -2.23
CA ALA A 64 11.71 0.05 -1.86
C ALA A 64 12.77 -0.54 -2.79
N ALA A 65 12.72 -1.85 -3.07
CA ALA A 65 13.68 -2.52 -3.94
C ALA A 65 13.57 -2.04 -5.40
N ILE A 66 12.35 -1.80 -5.90
CA ILE A 66 12.12 -1.26 -7.25
C ILE A 66 12.64 0.18 -7.35
N ALA A 67 12.42 1.00 -6.33
CA ALA A 67 12.92 2.38 -6.28
C ALA A 67 14.45 2.44 -6.26
N GLU A 68 15.10 1.55 -5.51
CA GLU A 68 16.56 1.41 -5.49
C GLU A 68 17.10 0.99 -6.86
N ASP A 69 16.50 -0.03 -7.49
CA ASP A 69 16.92 -0.56 -8.79
C ASP A 69 16.78 0.49 -9.92
N GLN A 70 15.70 1.28 -9.89
CA GLN A 70 15.37 2.26 -10.93
C GLN A 70 15.84 3.68 -10.63
N GLY A 71 16.31 3.94 -9.41
CA GLY A 71 16.86 5.23 -9.00
C GLY A 71 15.84 6.35 -8.84
N PHE A 72 14.56 6.05 -8.54
CA PHE A 72 13.56 7.08 -8.22
C PHE A 72 13.40 7.27 -6.71
N LYS A 73 12.97 8.48 -6.31
CA LYS A 73 12.65 8.80 -4.93
C LYS A 73 11.14 8.82 -4.74
N TYR A 74 10.69 8.46 -3.55
CA TYR A 74 9.28 8.55 -3.20
C TYR A 74 9.10 9.02 -1.75
N ASP A 75 7.92 9.59 -1.49
CA ASP A 75 7.39 9.88 -0.18
C ASP A 75 6.12 9.05 0.01
N LEU A 76 6.08 8.22 1.06
CA LEU A 76 5.02 7.24 1.25
C LEU A 76 3.99 7.75 2.26
N GLN A 77 2.72 7.71 1.87
CA GLN A 77 1.58 8.21 2.63
C GLN A 77 0.64 7.05 3.00
N TYR A 78 0.49 6.78 4.30
CA TYR A 78 -0.39 5.73 4.82
C TYR A 78 -1.77 6.31 5.08
N LEU A 79 -2.67 6.19 4.10
CA LEU A 79 -3.96 6.90 4.11
C LEU A 79 -5.15 6.00 4.44
N GLY A 80 -4.99 4.70 4.24
CA GLY A 80 -6.10 3.76 4.16
C GLY A 80 -6.51 3.56 2.71
N PHE A 81 -6.92 2.34 2.33
CA PHE A 81 -7.16 1.99 0.93
C PHE A 81 -8.08 2.96 0.18
N ASP A 82 -9.27 3.24 0.71
CA ASP A 82 -10.24 4.14 0.08
C ASP A 82 -9.67 5.56 -0.11
N ALA A 83 -8.95 6.06 0.89
CA ALA A 83 -8.35 7.39 0.85
C ALA A 83 -7.16 7.46 -0.10
N ALA A 84 -6.37 6.38 -0.20
CA ALA A 84 -5.28 6.25 -1.17
C ALA A 84 -5.81 6.29 -2.62
N VAL A 85 -6.90 5.55 -2.90
CA VAL A 85 -7.56 5.57 -4.21
C VAL A 85 -8.12 6.96 -4.54
N GLN A 86 -8.73 7.66 -3.56
CA GLN A 86 -9.22 9.03 -3.76
C GLN A 86 -8.08 10.04 -3.96
N ALA A 87 -6.96 9.88 -3.25
CA ALA A 87 -5.77 10.71 -3.42
C ALA A 87 -5.20 10.54 -4.84
N LEU A 88 -5.18 9.31 -5.36
CA LEU A 88 -4.78 9.05 -6.75
C LEU A 88 -5.75 9.66 -7.76
N GLU A 89 -7.06 9.46 -7.59
CA GLU A 89 -8.09 9.98 -8.50
C GLU A 89 -8.09 11.52 -8.56
N SER A 90 -7.70 12.18 -7.46
CA SER A 90 -7.62 13.64 -7.37
C SER A 90 -6.24 14.22 -7.73
N GLY A 91 -5.26 13.38 -8.05
CA GLY A 91 -3.88 13.79 -8.35
C GLY A 91 -3.07 14.27 -7.13
N GLN A 92 -3.52 13.97 -5.91
CA GLN A 92 -2.78 14.24 -4.67
C GLN A 92 -1.67 13.20 -4.41
N ALA A 93 -1.84 11.98 -4.93
CA ALA A 93 -0.81 10.95 -4.99
C ALA A 93 -0.42 10.69 -6.45
N ASP A 94 0.87 10.50 -6.71
CA ASP A 94 1.40 10.13 -8.02
C ASP A 94 1.17 8.65 -8.35
N GLY A 95 1.08 7.79 -7.33
CA GLY A 95 0.77 6.37 -7.47
C GLY A 95 0.28 5.71 -6.19
N VAL A 96 -0.22 4.48 -6.30
CA VAL A 96 -0.73 3.66 -5.19
C VAL A 96 -0.14 2.26 -5.25
N ILE A 97 0.35 1.77 -4.10
CA ILE A 97 0.68 0.37 -3.84
C ILE A 97 -0.03 -0.03 -2.54
N ALA A 98 -0.99 -0.96 -2.61
CA ALA A 98 -1.85 -1.30 -1.48
C ALA A 98 -2.64 -2.60 -1.71
N GLY A 99 -1.98 -3.66 -2.19
CA GLY A 99 -2.64 -4.89 -2.64
C GLY A 99 -3.75 -4.62 -3.68
N MET A 100 -3.53 -3.63 -4.56
CA MET A 100 -4.63 -3.08 -5.35
C MET A 100 -4.95 -3.97 -6.55
N SER A 101 -6.09 -4.65 -6.49
CA SER A 101 -6.61 -5.45 -7.60
C SER A 101 -6.77 -4.67 -8.90
N ILE A 102 -6.27 -5.27 -9.98
CA ILE A 102 -6.43 -4.83 -11.35
C ILE A 102 -7.81 -5.26 -11.86
N THR A 103 -8.77 -4.33 -11.86
CA THR A 103 -10.14 -4.61 -12.34
C THR A 103 -10.52 -3.75 -13.54
N PRO A 104 -11.45 -4.21 -14.42
CA PRO A 104 -11.93 -3.41 -15.54
C PRO A 104 -12.52 -2.05 -15.13
N GLU A 105 -13.14 -1.97 -13.95
CA GLU A 105 -13.71 -0.72 -13.43
C GLU A 105 -12.60 0.26 -13.04
N ARG A 106 -11.57 -0.20 -12.33
CA ARG A 106 -10.41 0.63 -11.95
C ARG A 106 -9.59 1.05 -13.16
N GLN A 107 -9.43 0.19 -14.16
CA GLN A 107 -8.71 0.50 -15.40
C GLN A 107 -9.33 1.62 -16.24
N LYS A 108 -10.60 1.98 -15.99
CA LYS A 108 -11.21 3.18 -16.58
C LYS A 108 -10.64 4.48 -16.01
N LYS A 109 -10.15 4.44 -14.77
CA LYS A 109 -9.65 5.61 -14.02
C LYS A 109 -8.15 5.61 -13.79
N PHE A 110 -7.52 4.45 -13.86
CA PHE A 110 -6.11 4.25 -13.53
C PHE A 110 -5.40 3.46 -14.62
N ASP A 111 -4.10 3.67 -14.74
CA ASP A 111 -3.19 2.76 -15.43
C ASP A 111 -2.44 1.92 -14.39
N PHE A 112 -2.29 0.63 -14.68
CA PHE A 112 -1.69 -0.33 -13.77
C PHE A 112 -0.36 -0.84 -14.32
N SER A 113 0.52 -1.22 -13.39
CA SER A 113 1.73 -1.96 -13.67
C SER A 113 1.39 -3.34 -14.22
N ASP A 114 2.42 -4.06 -14.65
CA ASP A 114 2.35 -5.50 -14.75
C ASP A 114 2.00 -6.09 -13.38
N PRO A 115 1.24 -7.22 -13.32
CA PRO A 115 0.81 -7.79 -12.07
C PRO A 115 2.01 -8.27 -11.24
N TYR A 116 1.99 -7.94 -9.95
CA TYR A 116 3.04 -8.33 -9.01
C TYR A 116 2.58 -9.41 -8.02
N PHE A 117 1.29 -9.74 -7.93
CA PHE A 117 0.82 -10.83 -7.09
C PHE A 117 -0.52 -11.36 -7.59
N ASP A 118 -0.73 -12.68 -7.60
CA ASP A 118 -2.02 -13.29 -7.97
C ASP A 118 -2.85 -13.60 -6.72
N SER A 119 -3.97 -12.90 -6.56
CA SER A 119 -4.82 -13.04 -5.37
C SER A 119 -5.93 -14.09 -5.56
N GLY A 120 -7.04 -13.90 -4.86
CA GLY A 120 -8.23 -14.73 -4.80
C GLY A 120 -9.05 -14.40 -3.57
N VAL A 121 -10.33 -14.73 -3.58
CA VAL A 121 -11.22 -14.49 -2.43
C VAL A 121 -11.51 -15.82 -1.73
N VAL A 122 -11.55 -15.79 -0.40
CA VAL A 122 -11.94 -16.94 0.44
C VAL A 122 -12.90 -16.51 1.53
N MET A 123 -13.71 -17.47 1.98
CA MET A 123 -14.56 -17.29 3.15
C MET A 123 -13.82 -17.71 4.43
N GLY A 124 -13.67 -16.76 5.35
CA GLY A 124 -13.14 -16.98 6.69
C GLY A 124 -14.26 -17.04 7.73
N ILE A 125 -14.14 -17.92 8.70
CA ILE A 125 -15.03 -17.98 9.88
C ILE A 125 -14.20 -18.07 11.15
N ALA A 126 -14.79 -17.80 12.32
CA ALA A 126 -14.12 -18.06 13.60
C ALA A 126 -13.73 -19.55 13.71
N GLU A 127 -12.54 -19.85 14.24
CA GLU A 127 -12.07 -21.24 14.43
C GLU A 127 -13.06 -22.09 15.23
N SER A 128 -13.69 -21.47 16.23
CA SER A 128 -14.69 -22.08 17.11
C SER A 128 -16.04 -22.36 16.44
N ASN A 129 -16.31 -21.75 15.28
CA ASN A 129 -17.56 -21.91 14.54
C ASN A 129 -17.50 -23.19 13.68
N ASN A 130 -18.47 -24.08 13.86
CA ASN A 130 -18.60 -25.34 13.09
C ASN A 130 -19.91 -25.43 12.30
N ASP A 131 -20.72 -24.37 12.35
CA ASP A 131 -22.06 -24.31 11.77
C ASP A 131 -22.03 -23.84 10.31
N ILE A 132 -21.03 -23.04 9.93
CA ILE A 132 -20.85 -22.53 8.57
C ILE A 132 -19.83 -23.39 7.83
N LYS A 133 -20.25 -24.02 6.73
CA LYS A 133 -19.40 -24.90 5.91
C LYS A 133 -19.47 -24.58 4.41
N SER A 134 -20.44 -23.78 4.02
CA SER A 134 -20.76 -23.48 2.63
C SER A 134 -21.48 -22.13 2.55
N TYR A 135 -21.61 -21.57 1.35
CA TYR A 135 -22.32 -20.30 1.16
C TYR A 135 -23.81 -20.39 1.50
N GLU A 136 -24.42 -21.58 1.37
CA GLU A 136 -25.81 -21.85 1.73
C GLU A 136 -26.09 -21.61 3.23
N ASP A 137 -25.08 -21.78 4.08
CA ASP A 137 -25.20 -21.58 5.53
C ASP A 137 -25.25 -20.10 5.93
N LEU A 138 -24.97 -19.18 4.99
CA LEU A 138 -25.00 -17.73 5.23
C LEU A 138 -26.41 -17.16 5.25
N LYS A 139 -27.45 -17.93 4.88
CA LYS A 139 -28.82 -17.43 4.76
C LYS A 139 -29.33 -16.80 6.05
N GLY A 140 -29.72 -15.52 5.95
CA GLY A 140 -30.21 -14.69 7.05
C GLY A 140 -29.13 -14.31 8.07
N LYS A 141 -27.84 -14.46 7.73
CA LYS A 141 -26.70 -14.14 8.59
C LYS A 141 -26.05 -12.84 8.15
N LYS A 142 -25.16 -12.34 9.01
CA LYS A 142 -24.28 -11.20 8.75
C LYS A 142 -22.91 -11.68 8.33
N VAL A 143 -22.36 -11.08 7.29
CA VAL A 143 -21.04 -11.37 6.72
C VAL A 143 -20.23 -10.08 6.73
N ALA A 144 -19.06 -10.11 7.37
CA ALA A 144 -18.17 -8.97 7.46
C ALA A 144 -17.37 -8.82 6.16
N VAL A 145 -17.22 -7.58 5.69
CA VAL A 145 -16.47 -7.25 4.46
C VAL A 145 -15.72 -5.94 4.66
N LYS A 146 -14.55 -5.79 4.04
CA LYS A 146 -13.79 -4.54 4.04
C LYS A 146 -14.17 -3.70 2.83
N ARG A 147 -14.47 -2.41 3.02
CA ARG A 147 -14.82 -1.52 1.91
C ARG A 147 -13.72 -1.51 0.85
N GLY A 148 -14.13 -1.55 -0.42
CA GLY A 148 -13.22 -1.35 -1.54
C GLY A 148 -12.33 -2.55 -1.89
N THR A 149 -12.52 -3.72 -1.28
CA THR A 149 -11.73 -4.94 -1.59
C THR A 149 -12.46 -5.91 -2.53
N GLU A 150 -11.74 -6.89 -3.05
CA GLU A 150 -12.35 -8.00 -3.80
C GLU A 150 -13.32 -8.80 -2.93
N GLY A 151 -12.98 -9.02 -1.66
CA GLY A 151 -13.89 -9.66 -0.70
C GLY A 151 -15.24 -8.97 -0.61
N PHE A 152 -15.27 -7.63 -0.62
CA PHE A 152 -16.51 -6.87 -0.67
C PHE A 152 -17.27 -7.06 -1.98
N ASP A 153 -16.60 -6.86 -3.12
CA ASP A 153 -17.25 -6.97 -4.44
C ASP A 153 -17.79 -8.39 -4.67
N PHE A 154 -17.05 -9.41 -4.25
CA PHE A 154 -17.46 -10.81 -4.30
C PHE A 154 -18.69 -11.06 -3.44
N ALA A 155 -18.66 -10.64 -2.16
CA ALA A 155 -19.80 -10.80 -1.26
C ALA A 155 -21.06 -10.12 -1.80
N GLU A 156 -20.93 -8.89 -2.29
CA GLU A 156 -22.04 -8.13 -2.88
C GLU A 156 -22.61 -8.82 -4.12
N SER A 157 -21.76 -9.48 -4.92
CA SER A 157 -22.21 -10.21 -6.12
C SER A 157 -23.03 -11.47 -5.80
N ILE A 158 -22.81 -12.10 -4.65
CA ILE A 158 -23.48 -13.37 -4.28
C ILE A 158 -24.52 -13.22 -3.16
N LYS A 159 -24.61 -12.07 -2.49
CA LYS A 159 -25.46 -11.90 -1.29
C LYS A 159 -26.93 -12.18 -1.53
N ASP A 160 -27.47 -11.79 -2.68
CA ASP A 160 -28.89 -12.01 -3.00
C ASP A 160 -29.16 -13.49 -3.34
N GLN A 161 -28.18 -14.18 -3.92
CA GLN A 161 -28.26 -15.60 -4.24
C GLN A 161 -28.31 -16.46 -2.97
N TYR A 162 -27.49 -16.12 -1.96
CA TYR A 162 -27.39 -16.89 -0.72
C TYR A 162 -28.18 -16.28 0.45
N GLY A 163 -28.72 -15.09 0.28
CA GLY A 163 -29.64 -14.42 1.20
C GLY A 163 -29.00 -13.96 2.50
N PHE A 164 -27.84 -13.31 2.46
CA PHE A 164 -27.15 -12.76 3.64
C PHE A 164 -27.04 -11.23 3.60
N GLU A 165 -26.68 -10.62 4.74
CA GLU A 165 -26.43 -9.18 4.86
C GLU A 165 -24.93 -8.91 5.03
N THR A 166 -24.41 -7.89 4.37
CA THR A 166 -23.02 -7.44 4.54
C THR A 166 -22.89 -6.42 5.68
N VAL A 167 -21.84 -6.55 6.48
CA VAL A 167 -21.42 -5.57 7.49
C VAL A 167 -20.07 -5.02 7.04
N VAL A 168 -20.04 -3.72 6.74
CA VAL A 168 -18.89 -3.08 6.09
C VAL A 168 -17.96 -2.47 7.13
N PHE A 169 -16.67 -2.79 7.02
CA PHE A 169 -15.58 -2.27 7.84
C PHE A 169 -14.61 -1.46 6.99
N ASP A 170 -13.88 -0.55 7.64
CA ASP A 170 -12.84 0.24 6.97
C ASP A 170 -11.48 -0.48 6.98
N THR A 171 -11.27 -1.43 7.90
CA THR A 171 -9.99 -2.13 8.07
C THR A 171 -10.17 -3.65 8.25
N SER A 172 -9.19 -4.43 7.80
CA SER A 172 -9.24 -5.91 7.84
C SER A 172 -9.15 -6.45 9.27
N ASP A 173 -8.44 -5.78 10.17
CA ASP A 173 -8.32 -6.17 11.58
C ASP A 173 -9.68 -6.05 12.31
N ALA A 174 -10.41 -4.95 12.09
CA ALA A 174 -11.74 -4.75 12.66
C ALA A 174 -12.75 -5.76 12.10
N MET A 175 -12.69 -6.01 10.79
CA MET A 175 -13.50 -7.03 10.11
C MET A 175 -13.26 -8.43 10.69
N CYS A 176 -12.00 -8.85 10.80
CA CYS A 176 -11.64 -10.16 11.33
C CYS A 176 -12.04 -10.30 12.81
N MET A 177 -11.88 -9.23 13.59
CA MET A 177 -12.28 -9.23 15.01
C MET A 177 -13.79 -9.39 15.18
N ASP A 178 -14.60 -8.76 14.33
CA ASP A 178 -16.06 -8.90 14.34
C ASP A 178 -16.51 -10.34 14.11
N VAL A 179 -15.85 -11.05 13.18
CA VAL A 179 -16.08 -12.48 12.93
C VAL A 179 -15.61 -13.32 14.11
N LYS A 180 -14.41 -13.04 14.64
CA LYS A 180 -13.82 -13.80 15.77
C LYS A 180 -14.72 -13.79 17.01
N VAL A 181 -15.37 -12.67 17.31
CA VAL A 181 -16.30 -12.56 18.46
C VAL A 181 -17.73 -12.98 18.14
N GLY A 182 -18.03 -13.29 16.87
CA GLY A 182 -19.32 -13.87 16.45
C GLY A 182 -20.43 -12.85 16.16
N ASN A 183 -20.10 -11.58 15.95
CA ASN A 183 -21.09 -10.58 15.50
C ASN A 183 -21.51 -10.82 14.05
N SER A 184 -20.53 -11.09 13.18
CA SER A 184 -20.71 -11.66 11.85
C SER A 184 -20.28 -13.13 11.86
N VAL A 185 -20.96 -13.97 11.08
CA VAL A 185 -20.68 -15.42 11.10
C VAL A 185 -19.49 -15.80 10.21
N ALA A 186 -19.15 -14.94 9.26
CA ALA A 186 -18.10 -15.12 8.28
C ALA A 186 -17.57 -13.76 7.80
N CYS A 187 -16.41 -13.76 7.15
CA CYS A 187 -15.93 -12.70 6.28
C CYS A 187 -15.57 -13.25 4.90
N PHE A 188 -15.57 -12.38 3.89
CA PHE A 188 -14.88 -12.60 2.63
C PHE A 188 -13.62 -11.74 2.60
N GLU A 189 -12.48 -12.37 2.41
CA GLU A 189 -11.18 -11.71 2.45
C GLU A 189 -10.26 -12.30 1.37
N ASP A 190 -9.26 -11.52 1.01
CA ASP A 190 -8.23 -11.93 0.07
C ASP A 190 -7.42 -13.10 0.65
N TYR A 191 -7.23 -14.15 -0.15
CA TYR A 191 -6.54 -15.40 0.22
C TYR A 191 -5.20 -15.20 0.95
N PRO A 192 -4.24 -14.41 0.42
CA PRO A 192 -2.96 -14.20 1.11
C PRO A 192 -3.13 -13.53 2.48
N VAL A 193 -4.11 -12.63 2.63
CA VAL A 193 -4.35 -11.88 3.86
C VAL A 193 -4.96 -12.76 4.94
N LEU A 194 -6.02 -13.50 4.59
CA LEU A 194 -6.61 -14.44 5.53
C LEU A 194 -5.63 -15.56 5.89
N GLY A 195 -4.87 -16.07 4.92
CA GLY A 195 -3.85 -17.10 5.13
C GLY A 195 -2.78 -16.65 6.11
N TYR A 196 -2.17 -15.48 5.86
CA TYR A 196 -1.19 -14.90 6.78
C TYR A 196 -1.78 -14.71 8.18
N GLY A 197 -2.96 -14.10 8.30
CA GLY A 197 -3.62 -13.89 9.59
C GLY A 197 -3.84 -15.19 10.36
N ILE A 198 -4.19 -16.29 9.68
CA ILE A 198 -4.34 -17.61 10.29
C ILE A 198 -3.00 -18.11 10.85
N THR A 199 -1.89 -17.98 10.09
CA THR A 199 -0.56 -18.35 10.59
C THR A 199 -0.14 -17.53 11.82
N GLN A 200 -0.62 -16.30 11.93
CA GLN A 200 -0.40 -15.42 13.09
C GLN A 200 -1.39 -15.66 14.24
N GLY A 201 -2.29 -16.64 14.13
CA GLY A 201 -3.25 -16.96 15.18
C GLY A 201 -4.37 -15.93 15.33
N ASN A 202 -4.84 -15.34 14.22
CA ASN A 202 -5.98 -14.42 14.24
C ASN A 202 -7.26 -15.06 14.80
N GLY A 203 -7.34 -16.40 14.87
CA GLY A 203 -8.46 -17.16 15.42
C GLY A 203 -9.59 -17.38 14.41
N LEU A 204 -9.29 -17.26 13.12
CA LEU A 204 -10.15 -17.60 12.01
C LEU A 204 -9.66 -18.87 11.31
N LYS A 205 -10.50 -19.45 10.45
CA LYS A 205 -10.16 -20.55 9.53
C LYS A 205 -10.86 -20.35 8.20
N MET A 206 -10.25 -20.87 7.12
CA MET A 206 -10.88 -20.93 5.80
C MET A 206 -11.82 -22.14 5.71
N VAL A 207 -12.96 -21.97 5.05
CA VAL A 207 -13.95 -23.05 4.87
C VAL A 207 -14.39 -23.27 3.43
N THR A 208 -13.83 -22.51 2.49
CA THR A 208 -14.10 -22.65 1.05
C THR A 208 -12.80 -22.80 0.28
N ASP A 209 -12.91 -23.35 -0.92
CA ASP A 209 -11.83 -23.23 -1.91
C ASP A 209 -11.61 -21.76 -2.28
N LYS A 210 -10.42 -21.45 -2.79
CA LYS A 210 -10.08 -20.11 -3.29
C LYS A 210 -10.89 -19.81 -4.55
N GLU A 211 -11.71 -18.78 -4.49
CA GLU A 211 -12.38 -18.22 -5.65
C GLU A 211 -11.36 -17.45 -6.50
N GLN A 212 -11.55 -17.47 -7.82
CA GLN A 212 -10.69 -16.73 -8.72
C GLN A 212 -10.86 -15.23 -8.48
N GLY A 213 -9.80 -14.58 -8.01
CA GLY A 213 -9.72 -13.13 -7.86
C GLY A 213 -8.94 -12.48 -9.00
N SER A 214 -8.56 -11.23 -8.79
CA SER A 214 -7.66 -10.51 -9.70
C SER A 214 -6.22 -10.59 -9.21
N SER A 215 -5.31 -10.12 -10.06
CA SER A 215 -3.93 -9.86 -9.66
C SER A 215 -3.81 -8.45 -9.10
N TYR A 216 -2.85 -8.22 -8.21
CA TYR A 216 -2.49 -6.90 -7.70
C TYR A 216 -1.52 -6.18 -8.64
N GLY A 217 -1.68 -4.85 -8.73
CA GLY A 217 -0.82 -3.98 -9.52
C GLY A 217 -0.59 -2.65 -8.83
N PHE A 218 0.57 -2.06 -9.08
CA PHE A 218 0.84 -0.66 -8.77
C PHE A 218 0.03 0.24 -9.71
N ALA A 219 -0.63 1.26 -9.18
CA ALA A 219 -1.53 2.11 -9.95
C ALA A 219 -1.01 3.55 -10.06
N VAL A 220 -1.23 4.16 -11.23
CA VAL A 220 -1.10 5.62 -11.46
C VAL A 220 -2.40 6.16 -12.07
N GLY A 221 -2.59 7.49 -12.05
CA GLY A 221 -3.71 8.14 -12.72
C GLY A 221 -3.75 7.81 -14.23
N LYS A 222 -4.95 7.67 -14.82
CA LYS A 222 -5.08 7.34 -16.25
C LYS A 222 -4.35 8.35 -17.14
N GLY A 223 -3.37 7.90 -17.91
CA GLY A 223 -2.56 8.74 -18.78
C GLY A 223 -1.56 9.65 -18.05
N GLU A 224 -1.39 9.46 -16.74
CA GLU A 224 -0.48 10.22 -15.89
C GLU A 224 0.69 9.36 -15.42
N ASN A 225 1.82 10.00 -15.05
CA ASN A 225 2.99 9.33 -14.47
C ASN A 225 3.48 8.06 -15.21
N ALA A 226 3.36 8.05 -16.55
CA ALA A 226 3.77 6.90 -17.37
C ALA A 226 5.25 6.51 -17.20
N GLU A 227 6.11 7.47 -16.85
CA GLU A 227 7.51 7.21 -16.51
C GLU A 227 7.66 6.41 -15.21
N LEU A 228 6.91 6.76 -14.16
CA LEU A 228 6.87 6.02 -12.90
C LEU A 228 6.38 4.59 -13.13
N LEU A 229 5.31 4.43 -13.91
CA LEU A 229 4.76 3.12 -14.24
C LEU A 229 5.78 2.24 -14.99
N LYS A 230 6.50 2.85 -15.94
CA LYS A 230 7.57 2.17 -16.69
C LYS A 230 8.74 1.76 -15.80
N MET A 231 9.17 2.64 -14.89
CA MET A 231 10.19 2.31 -13.90
C MET A 231 9.72 1.14 -13.04
N PHE A 232 8.49 1.20 -12.53
CA PHE A 232 7.93 0.10 -11.73
C PHE A 232 7.96 -1.24 -12.47
N ASN A 233 7.48 -1.29 -13.71
CA ASN A 233 7.50 -2.54 -14.51
C ASN A 233 8.92 -3.04 -14.78
N THR A 234 9.86 -2.13 -15.07
CA THR A 234 11.25 -2.50 -15.33
C THR A 234 11.91 -3.06 -14.06
N GLY A 235 11.74 -2.39 -12.93
CA GLY A 235 12.25 -2.86 -11.64
C GLY A 235 11.62 -4.18 -11.24
N LEU A 236 10.30 -4.34 -11.37
CA LEU A 236 9.62 -5.60 -11.10
C LEU A 236 10.18 -6.76 -11.94
N ALA A 237 10.43 -6.53 -13.23
CA ALA A 237 11.04 -7.53 -14.10
C ALA A 237 12.46 -7.90 -13.63
N ASN A 238 13.29 -6.90 -13.28
CA ASN A 238 14.65 -7.11 -12.78
C ASN A 238 14.65 -7.91 -11.47
N LEU A 239 13.77 -7.58 -10.52
CA LEU A 239 13.65 -8.29 -9.24
C LEU A 239 13.15 -9.74 -9.43
N LYS A 240 12.30 -9.98 -10.42
CA LYS A 240 11.89 -11.35 -10.80
C LYS A 240 13.06 -12.13 -11.41
N GLU A 241 13.85 -11.50 -12.29
CA GLU A 241 14.99 -12.14 -12.94
C GLU A 241 16.12 -12.49 -11.96
N ASN A 242 16.41 -11.60 -11.00
CA ASN A 242 17.51 -11.79 -10.05
C ASN A 242 17.11 -12.59 -8.78
N GLY A 243 15.84 -12.98 -8.66
CA GLY A 243 15.31 -13.77 -7.54
C GLY A 243 14.86 -12.96 -6.33
N LYS A 244 15.14 -11.66 -6.27
CA LYS A 244 14.80 -10.80 -5.13
C LYS A 244 13.30 -10.73 -4.87
N TYR A 245 12.49 -10.75 -5.92
CA TYR A 245 11.03 -10.80 -5.81
C TYR A 245 10.58 -12.02 -4.99
N GLN A 246 11.14 -13.21 -5.25
CA GLN A 246 10.75 -14.42 -4.51
C GLN A 246 11.25 -14.35 -3.06
N GLU A 247 12.45 -13.83 -2.80
CA GLU A 247 12.93 -13.61 -1.43
C GLU A 247 11.98 -12.73 -0.60
N ILE A 248 11.43 -11.67 -1.23
CA ILE A 248 10.43 -10.81 -0.57
C ILE A 248 9.18 -11.61 -0.24
N LEU A 249 8.63 -12.37 -1.19
CA LEU A 249 7.44 -13.19 -0.94
C LEU A 249 7.67 -14.21 0.17
N ASP A 250 8.77 -14.95 0.13
CA ASP A 250 9.11 -16.00 1.11
C ASP A 250 9.27 -15.46 2.53
N THR A 251 9.52 -14.16 2.68
CA THR A 251 9.60 -13.49 3.99
C THR A 251 8.23 -13.42 4.67
N TYR A 252 7.14 -13.31 3.91
CA TYR A 252 5.81 -13.03 4.47
C TYR A 252 4.75 -14.08 4.11
N ILE A 253 4.88 -14.76 2.98
CA ILE A 253 3.86 -15.65 2.43
C ILE A 253 4.48 -17.05 2.35
N GLN A 254 4.01 -17.93 3.24
CA GLN A 254 4.34 -19.35 3.20
C GLN A 254 3.18 -20.09 2.51
N GLU A 255 3.47 -20.91 1.51
CA GLU A 255 2.49 -21.78 0.84
C GLU A 255 1.91 -22.85 1.78
#